data_AF-A0A2J0LJK6-F1
#
_entry.id   AF-A0A2J0LJK6-F1
#
_cell.length_a   1.000
_cell.length_b   1.000
_cell.length_c   1.000
_cell.angle_alpha   90.00
_cell.angle_beta   90.00
_cell.angle_gamma   90.00
#
_symmetry.space_group_name_H-M   'P 1'
#
loop_
_entity.id
_entity.type
_entity.pdbx_description
1 polymer ?
#
loop_
_entity_poly.entity_id
_entity_poly.type
_entity_poly.pdbx_seq_one_letter_code
_entity_poly.pdbx_strand_id
1 'polypeptide(L)'
;MSKISVLGTEISYYQQNEHDYISLTDMVRNIENGLALIEKWLRNKNTIEFLGIWEEIYNPDFNSPEFEGIKNQAGLNRFVLSVKQWVEKTNSRGIIAKAGRYGGTYAHKDIAFEFASWISPKFKLYLIKEFQRLKDGENDRLKLEWNFQRTLAKVNYRIHTDAIKDNLIPKELTKQQINFVYASEADMLNMALFGKTAKEWRDENPIAKGNIRDYAAIEQLVVLSNLESINSVLIHQGLAQSERLMQLNKIAITQMKSLISNKNIKRLK
;
A
#
# COMPACT_ATOMS: atom_id res chain seq x y z
N MET A 1 1.28 -6.78 9.19
CA MET A 1 2.57 -6.42 8.56
C MET A 1 2.45 -6.72 7.09
N SER A 2 2.86 -5.78 6.26
CA SER A 2 2.92 -5.96 4.82
C SER A 2 4.18 -6.74 4.47
N LYS A 3 4.24 -7.31 3.26
CA LYS A 3 5.36 -8.10 2.79
C LYS A 3 5.80 -7.69 1.41
N ILE A 4 7.10 -7.83 1.16
CA ILE A 4 7.74 -7.64 -0.13
C ILE A 4 8.52 -8.91 -0.47
N SER A 5 8.36 -9.42 -1.69
CA SER A 5 9.05 -10.62 -2.15
C SER A 5 10.33 -10.25 -2.87
N VAL A 6 11.47 -10.69 -2.35
CA VAL A 6 12.80 -10.40 -2.93
C VAL A 6 13.52 -11.72 -3.15
N LEU A 7 13.78 -12.05 -4.42
CA LEU A 7 14.43 -13.32 -4.80
C LEU A 7 13.75 -14.56 -4.17
N GLY A 8 12.41 -14.57 -4.11
CA GLY A 8 11.63 -15.64 -3.50
C GLY A 8 11.61 -15.66 -1.96
N THR A 9 12.22 -14.66 -1.32
CA THR A 9 12.18 -14.48 0.13
C THR A 9 11.13 -13.43 0.49
N GLU A 10 10.17 -13.81 1.33
CA GLU A 10 9.16 -12.92 1.86
C GLU A 10 9.71 -12.09 3.02
N ILE A 11 9.84 -10.78 2.82
CA ILE A 11 10.39 -9.84 3.79
C ILE A 11 9.27 -8.98 4.34
N SER A 12 9.08 -9.04 5.67
CA SER A 12 8.08 -8.22 6.34
C SER A 12 8.56 -6.77 6.44
N TYR A 13 7.64 -5.83 6.22
CA TYR A 13 7.87 -4.42 6.48
C TYR A 13 6.64 -3.77 7.12
N TYR A 14 6.85 -2.64 7.76
CA TYR A 14 5.78 -1.82 8.32
C TYR A 14 6.17 -0.34 8.29
N GLN A 15 5.17 0.52 8.32
CA GLN A 15 5.36 1.96 8.42
C GLN A 15 5.14 2.41 9.88
N GLN A 16 6.01 3.28 10.37
CA GLN A 16 5.90 3.91 11.69
C GLN A 16 6.40 5.35 11.58
N ASN A 17 5.56 6.32 11.97
CA ASN A 17 5.87 7.75 11.92
C ASN A 17 6.39 8.18 10.53
N GLU A 18 5.68 7.81 9.47
CA GLU A 18 6.05 8.06 8.06
C GLU A 18 7.31 7.34 7.54
N HIS A 19 8.04 6.62 8.41
CA HIS A 19 9.22 5.85 8.03
C HIS A 19 8.89 4.38 7.78
N ASP A 20 9.52 3.80 6.77
CA ASP A 20 9.41 2.36 6.46
C ASP A 20 10.50 1.57 7.21
N TYR A 21 10.09 0.52 7.91
CA TYR A 21 10.95 -0.43 8.61
C TYR A 21 10.87 -1.80 7.96
N ILE A 22 12.03 -2.39 7.67
CA ILE A 22 12.15 -3.65 6.94
C ILE A 22 12.81 -4.70 7.85
N SER A 23 12.30 -5.93 7.85
CA SER A 23 12.81 -7.02 8.68
C SER A 23 14.17 -7.51 8.17
N LEU A 24 15.24 -7.26 8.94
CA LEU A 24 16.58 -7.79 8.67
C LEU A 24 16.61 -9.30 8.90
N THR A 25 15.83 -9.77 9.89
CA THR A 25 15.69 -11.20 10.20
C THR A 25 15.11 -11.97 9.01
N ASP A 26 14.16 -11.38 8.28
CA ASP A 26 13.56 -12.05 7.12
C ASP A 26 14.54 -12.10 5.94
N MET A 27 15.38 -11.07 5.76
CA MET A 27 16.38 -11.03 4.68
C MET A 27 17.39 -12.20 4.74
N VAL A 28 17.70 -12.68 5.95
CA VAL A 28 18.68 -13.74 6.18
C VAL A 28 18.06 -15.08 6.54
N ARG A 29 16.74 -15.20 6.52
CA ARG A 29 16.02 -16.41 6.97
C ARG A 29 16.40 -17.67 6.19
N ASN A 30 16.67 -17.52 4.89
CA ASN A 30 17.04 -18.62 4.01
C ASN A 30 18.56 -18.85 3.93
N ILE A 31 19.35 -18.16 4.75
CA ILE A 31 20.81 -18.30 4.82
C ILE A 31 21.14 -19.15 6.03
N GLU A 32 21.99 -20.17 5.85
CA GLU A 32 22.49 -20.99 6.96
C GLU A 32 23.20 -20.10 7.99
N ASN A 33 22.80 -20.21 9.26
CA ASN A 33 23.24 -19.34 10.35
C ASN A 33 23.04 -17.83 10.09
N GLY A 34 22.01 -17.47 9.32
CA GLY A 34 21.75 -16.10 8.87
C GLY A 34 21.59 -15.07 9.98
N LEU A 35 21.00 -15.43 11.12
CA LEU A 35 20.86 -14.51 12.27
C LEU A 35 22.21 -13.99 12.78
N ALA A 36 23.24 -14.84 12.75
CA ALA A 36 24.59 -14.45 13.14
C ALA A 36 25.21 -13.42 12.18
N LEU A 37 24.69 -13.27 10.95
CA LEU A 37 25.14 -12.22 10.03
C LEU A 37 24.76 -10.83 10.53
N ILE A 38 23.62 -10.67 11.21
CA ILE A 38 23.19 -9.38 11.78
C ILE A 38 24.20 -8.96 12.88
N GLU A 39 24.57 -9.89 13.75
CA GLU A 39 25.55 -9.64 14.81
C GLU A 39 26.96 -9.39 14.25
N LYS A 40 27.38 -10.16 13.24
CA LYS A 40 28.66 -9.94 12.54
C LYS A 40 28.70 -8.58 11.85
N TRP A 41 27.60 -8.15 11.26
CA TRP A 41 27.48 -6.83 10.65
C TRP A 41 27.62 -5.72 11.70
N LEU A 42 26.98 -5.86 12.86
CA LEU A 42 27.10 -4.93 13.99
C LEU A 42 28.48 -4.93 14.68
N ARG A 43 29.37 -5.90 14.39
CA ARG A 43 30.77 -5.86 14.86
C ARG A 43 31.67 -4.96 14.01
N ASN A 44 31.25 -4.67 12.77
CA ASN A 44 32.07 -3.90 11.83
C ASN A 44 32.07 -2.42 12.23
N LYS A 45 33.26 -1.81 12.28
CA LYS A 45 33.44 -0.41 12.63
C LYS A 45 32.73 0.53 11.66
N ASN A 46 32.78 0.26 10.36
CA ASN A 46 32.11 1.06 9.34
C ASN A 46 30.58 0.98 9.49
N THR A 47 30.06 -0.19 9.88
CA THR A 47 28.63 -0.33 10.19
C THR A 47 28.24 0.51 11.39
N ILE A 48 28.99 0.43 12.49
CA ILE A 48 28.71 1.21 13.71
C ILE A 48 28.77 2.71 13.41
N GLU A 49 29.76 3.15 12.65
CA GLU A 49 29.88 4.54 12.21
C GLU A 49 28.69 4.97 11.35
N PHE A 50 28.31 4.18 10.35
CA PHE A 50 27.13 4.44 9.51
C PHE A 50 25.84 4.54 10.33
N LEU A 51 25.63 3.61 11.27
CA LEU A 51 24.46 3.62 12.14
C LEU A 51 24.45 4.85 13.04
N GLY A 52 25.59 5.20 13.64
CA GLY A 52 25.70 6.39 14.48
C GLY A 52 25.41 7.68 13.72
N ILE A 53 25.98 7.85 12.53
CA ILE A 53 25.72 9.03 11.68
C ILE A 53 24.23 9.11 11.31
N TRP A 54 23.61 7.98 10.94
CA TRP A 54 22.18 7.96 10.63
C TRP A 54 21.35 8.41 11.85
N GLU A 55 21.69 7.93 13.05
CA GLU A 55 20.99 8.32 14.28
C GLU A 55 21.22 9.80 14.63
N GLU A 56 22.44 10.33 14.50
CA GLU A 56 22.71 11.75 14.73
C GLU A 56 21.88 12.68 13.82
N ILE A 57 21.62 12.24 12.59
CA ILE A 57 20.83 13.01 11.62
C ILE A 57 19.33 12.94 11.94
N TYR A 58 18.81 11.77 12.33
CA TYR A 58 17.37 11.50 12.35
C TYR A 58 16.77 11.23 13.74
N ASN A 59 17.59 11.10 14.78
CA ASN A 59 17.15 10.75 16.14
C ASN A 59 17.62 11.81 17.16
N PRO A 60 16.74 12.77 17.51
CA PRO A 60 17.06 13.81 18.50
C PRO A 60 17.39 13.28 19.90
N ASP A 61 16.94 12.07 20.24
CA ASP A 61 17.14 11.46 21.56
C ASP A 61 18.32 10.48 21.57
N PHE A 62 19.18 10.50 20.54
CA PHE A 62 20.33 9.61 20.42
C PHE A 62 21.39 9.90 21.48
N ASN A 63 21.88 8.84 22.12
CA ASN A 63 22.93 8.94 23.15
C ASN A 63 24.33 8.92 22.48
N SER A 64 24.72 10.07 21.90
CA SER A 64 26.03 10.25 21.24
C SER A 64 27.23 9.91 22.13
N PRO A 65 27.27 10.26 23.44
CA PRO A 65 28.40 9.87 24.31
C PRO A 65 28.62 8.36 24.40
N GLU A 66 27.55 7.58 24.59
CA GLU A 66 27.66 6.11 24.65
C GLU A 66 28.03 5.53 23.28
N PHE A 67 27.48 6.10 22.20
CA PHE A 67 27.87 5.74 20.84
C PHE A 67 29.37 5.90 20.59
N GLU A 68 29.98 7.02 20.99
CA GLU A 68 31.43 7.22 20.84
C GLU A 68 32.24 6.12 21.56
N GLY A 69 31.81 5.73 22.76
CA GLY A 69 32.39 4.61 23.51
C GLY A 69 32.31 3.29 22.74
N ILE A 70 31.14 2.98 22.16
CA ILE A 70 30.92 1.79 21.34
C ILE A 70 31.78 1.83 20.06
N LYS A 71 31.80 2.97 19.35
CA LYS A 71 32.56 3.17 18.11
C LYS A 71 34.06 2.96 18.31
N ASN A 72 34.60 3.38 19.45
CA ASN A 72 36.01 3.20 19.80
C ASN A 72 36.39 1.74 20.06
N GLN A 73 35.43 0.91 20.50
CA GLN A 73 35.64 -0.53 20.74
C GLN A 73 35.36 -1.38 19.50
N ALA A 74 34.56 -0.86 18.56
CA ALA A 74 34.17 -1.58 17.35
C ALA A 74 35.38 -2.00 16.50
N GLY A 75 35.29 -3.18 15.89
CA GLY A 75 36.38 -3.78 15.09
C GLY A 75 37.43 -4.55 15.90
N LEU A 76 37.45 -4.46 17.24
CA LEU A 76 38.30 -5.34 18.06
C LEU A 76 37.78 -6.80 18.01
N ASN A 77 38.67 -7.79 17.99
CA ASN A 77 38.26 -9.21 17.96
C ASN A 77 37.30 -9.60 19.11
N ARG A 78 37.54 -9.02 20.29
CA ARG A 78 36.74 -9.23 21.51
C ARG A 78 35.43 -8.44 21.55
N PHE A 79 35.23 -7.50 20.62
CA PHE A 79 34.04 -6.65 20.61
C PHE A 79 32.81 -7.46 20.25
N VAL A 80 31.81 -7.47 21.14
CA VAL A 80 30.51 -8.11 20.93
C VAL A 80 29.43 -7.10 21.22
N LEU A 81 28.49 -6.95 20.29
CA LEU A 81 27.34 -6.07 20.45
C LEU A 81 26.13 -6.72 19.79
N SER A 82 25.10 -7.00 20.59
CA SER A 82 23.80 -7.40 20.07
C SER A 82 22.97 -6.19 19.65
N VAL A 83 21.99 -6.40 18.76
CA VAL A 83 21.01 -5.36 18.39
C VAL A 83 20.33 -4.78 19.63
N LYS A 84 19.93 -5.64 20.58
CA LYS A 84 19.26 -5.20 21.81
C LYS A 84 20.14 -4.28 22.64
N GLN A 85 21.42 -4.65 22.82
CA GLN A 85 22.38 -3.81 23.53
C GLN A 85 22.63 -2.48 22.81
N TRP A 86 22.73 -2.48 21.48
CA TRP A 86 22.83 -1.23 20.71
C TRP A 86 21.64 -0.31 21.00
N VAL A 87 20.42 -0.82 20.85
CA VAL A 87 19.18 -0.06 21.07
C VAL A 87 19.11 0.50 22.49
N GLU A 88 19.35 -0.32 23.50
CA GLU A 88 19.28 0.09 24.91
C GLU A 88 20.35 1.11 25.30
N LYS A 89 21.57 0.97 24.77
CA LYS A 89 22.70 1.86 25.09
C LYS A 89 22.60 3.20 24.38
N THR A 90 22.23 3.19 23.11
CA THR A 90 22.27 4.40 22.26
C THR A 90 20.92 5.09 22.10
N ASN A 91 19.83 4.49 22.59
CA ASN A 91 18.46 4.91 22.30
C ASN A 91 18.15 4.93 20.79
N SER A 92 18.70 3.94 20.06
CA SER A 92 18.56 3.81 18.60
C SER A 92 17.10 3.74 18.17
N ARG A 93 16.76 4.50 17.12
CA ARG A 93 15.47 4.42 16.42
C ARG A 93 15.60 3.73 15.07
N GLY A 94 16.78 3.79 14.46
CA GLY A 94 17.06 3.24 13.14
C GLY A 94 17.08 1.72 13.09
N ILE A 95 17.42 1.05 14.20
CA ILE A 95 17.28 -0.40 14.36
C ILE A 95 16.41 -0.70 15.58
N ILE A 96 15.54 -1.70 15.47
CA ILE A 96 14.61 -2.07 16.53
C ILE A 96 14.62 -3.60 16.68
N ALA A 97 14.71 -4.08 17.93
CA ALA A 97 14.47 -5.47 18.27
C ALA A 97 13.04 -5.64 18.83
N LYS A 98 12.22 -6.46 18.19
CA LYS A 98 10.87 -6.81 18.65
C LYS A 98 10.81 -8.24 19.15
N ALA A 99 10.12 -8.47 20.27
CA ALA A 99 9.82 -9.81 20.77
C ALA A 99 8.42 -10.28 20.30
N GLY A 100 8.17 -11.59 20.34
CA GLY A 100 6.86 -12.20 20.06
C GLY A 100 6.70 -12.81 18.67
N ARG A 101 5.45 -13.15 18.31
CA ARG A 101 5.09 -13.89 17.07
C ARG A 101 5.51 -13.20 15.77
N TYR A 102 5.63 -11.87 15.79
CA TYR A 102 6.15 -11.04 14.69
C TYR A 102 7.47 -10.34 15.07
N GLY A 103 8.17 -10.92 16.03
CA GLY A 103 9.45 -10.45 16.53
C GLY A 103 10.58 -10.61 15.50
N GLY A 104 11.73 -10.05 15.82
CA GLY A 104 12.88 -9.98 14.95
C GLY A 104 13.55 -8.61 15.00
N THR A 105 14.59 -8.46 14.19
CA THR A 105 15.29 -7.19 14.00
C THR A 105 14.73 -6.48 12.79
N TYR A 106 14.26 -5.26 12.99
CA TYR A 106 13.79 -4.36 11.96
C TYR A 106 14.70 -3.15 11.88
N ALA A 107 14.88 -2.60 10.69
CA ALA A 107 15.62 -1.36 10.53
C ALA A 107 14.92 -0.42 9.56
N HIS A 108 15.18 0.88 9.72
CA HIS A 108 14.80 1.90 8.75
C HIS A 108 15.25 1.51 7.34
N LYS A 109 14.48 1.85 6.30
CA LYS A 109 14.75 1.45 4.91
C LYS A 109 16.21 1.68 4.47
N ASP A 110 16.81 2.82 4.83
CA ASP A 110 18.19 3.14 4.43
C ASP A 110 19.20 2.18 5.08
N ILE A 111 19.00 1.90 6.38
CA ILE A 111 19.82 0.97 7.15
C ILE A 111 19.61 -0.46 6.64
N ALA A 112 18.37 -0.81 6.32
CA ALA A 112 18.03 -2.11 5.75
C ALA A 112 18.64 -2.33 4.37
N PHE A 113 18.69 -1.30 3.52
CA PHE A 113 19.41 -1.34 2.24
C PHE A 113 20.92 -1.47 2.43
N GLU A 114 21.47 -0.89 3.50
CA GLU A 114 22.88 -1.07 3.79
C GLU A 114 23.20 -2.46 4.32
N PHE A 115 22.34 -3.04 5.17
CA PHE A 115 22.46 -4.45 5.54
C PHE A 115 22.31 -5.38 4.34
N ALA A 116 21.44 -5.05 3.38
CA ALA A 116 21.34 -5.78 2.14
C ALA A 116 22.64 -5.74 1.32
N SER A 117 23.39 -4.61 1.34
CA SER A 117 24.76 -4.54 0.78
C SER A 117 25.67 -5.59 1.39
N TRP A 118 25.61 -5.75 2.72
CA TRP A 118 26.40 -6.70 3.48
C TRP A 118 26.06 -8.16 3.16
N ILE A 119 24.79 -8.46 2.87
CA ILE A 119 24.35 -9.79 2.42
C ILE A 119 24.91 -10.08 1.02
N SER A 120 24.58 -9.23 0.04
CA SER A 120 25.19 -9.24 -1.30
C SER A 120 24.75 -8.05 -2.16
N PRO A 121 25.59 -7.58 -3.10
CA PRO A 121 25.18 -6.56 -4.07
C PRO A 121 23.93 -6.93 -4.88
N LYS A 122 23.79 -8.22 -5.24
CA LYS A 122 22.61 -8.74 -5.95
C LYS A 122 21.35 -8.55 -5.12
N PHE A 123 21.36 -8.98 -3.85
CA PHE A 123 20.20 -8.87 -2.97
C PHE A 123 19.80 -7.40 -2.77
N LYS A 124 20.78 -6.50 -2.57
CA LYS A 124 20.56 -5.05 -2.47
C LYS A 124 19.82 -4.48 -3.69
N LEU A 125 20.29 -4.78 -4.91
CA LEU A 125 19.70 -4.24 -6.14
C LEU A 125 18.24 -4.72 -6.33
N TYR A 126 17.97 -5.99 -6.05
CA TYR A 126 16.60 -6.50 -6.11
C TYR A 126 15.71 -5.89 -5.03
N LEU A 127 16.21 -5.75 -3.80
CA LEU A 127 15.45 -5.12 -2.72
C LEU A 127 15.09 -3.67 -3.06
N ILE A 128 16.04 -2.88 -3.59
CA ILE A 128 15.79 -1.50 -4.03
C ILE A 128 14.71 -1.48 -5.12
N LYS A 129 14.84 -2.33 -6.14
CA LYS A 129 13.90 -2.39 -7.27
C LYS A 129 12.48 -2.74 -6.81
N GLU A 130 12.34 -3.78 -5.99
CA GLU A 130 11.04 -4.22 -5.51
C GLU A 130 10.41 -3.18 -4.56
N PHE A 131 11.22 -2.49 -3.76
CA PHE A 131 10.75 -1.43 -2.87
C PHE A 131 10.32 -0.17 -3.65
N GLN A 132 11.03 0.21 -4.70
CA GLN A 132 10.62 1.27 -5.62
C GLN A 132 9.30 0.93 -6.30
N ARG A 133 9.16 -0.28 -6.86
CA ARG A 133 7.91 -0.74 -7.49
C ARG A 133 6.73 -0.65 -6.52
N LEU A 134 6.96 -0.98 -5.25
CA LEU A 134 5.95 -0.87 -4.21
C LEU A 134 5.52 0.58 -3.98
N LYS A 135 6.47 1.51 -3.87
CA LYS A 135 6.19 2.94 -3.66
C LYS A 135 5.54 3.60 -4.87
N ASP A 136 5.93 3.23 -6.08
CA ASP A 136 5.29 3.71 -7.31
C ASP A 136 3.82 3.26 -7.37
N GLY A 137 3.55 2.00 -7.02
CA GLY A 137 2.18 1.48 -6.94
C GLY A 137 1.33 2.17 -5.86
N GLU A 138 1.92 2.54 -4.72
CA GLU A 138 1.25 3.36 -3.69
C GLU A 138 0.94 4.77 -4.22
N ASN A 139 1.87 5.40 -4.91
CA ASN A 139 1.71 6.77 -5.44
C ASN A 139 0.67 6.86 -6.56
N ASP A 140 0.63 5.89 -7.47
CA ASP A 140 -0.35 5.88 -8.55
C ASP A 140 -1.79 5.72 -8.02
N ARG A 141 -1.97 4.92 -6.96
CA ARG A 141 -3.26 4.84 -6.25
C ARG A 141 -3.67 6.18 -5.64
N LEU A 142 -2.73 6.89 -5.01
CA LEU A 142 -3.00 8.22 -4.43
C LEU A 142 -3.36 9.25 -5.50
N LYS A 143 -2.69 9.24 -6.67
CA LYS A 143 -3.03 10.13 -7.79
C LYS A 143 -4.43 9.86 -8.36
N LEU A 144 -4.80 8.59 -8.51
CA LEU A 144 -6.15 8.19 -8.93
C LEU A 144 -7.21 8.72 -7.95
N GLU A 145 -6.97 8.55 -6.65
CA GLU A 145 -7.86 9.06 -5.60
C GLU A 145 -7.98 10.59 -5.63
N TRP A 146 -6.88 11.31 -5.82
CA TRP A 146 -6.89 12.77 -5.88
C TRP A 146 -7.59 13.32 -7.13
N ASN A 147 -7.34 12.72 -8.31
CA ASN A 147 -8.05 13.07 -9.55
C ASN A 147 -9.55 12.80 -9.43
N PHE A 148 -9.94 11.74 -8.72
CA PHE A 148 -11.32 11.47 -8.39
C PHE A 148 -11.92 12.60 -7.55
N GLN A 149 -11.32 12.96 -6.39
CA GLN A 149 -11.81 14.03 -5.51
C GLN A 149 -12.03 15.36 -6.24
N ARG A 150 -11.11 15.75 -7.13
CA ARG A 150 -11.23 16.96 -7.94
C ARG A 150 -12.39 16.89 -8.94
N THR A 151 -12.62 15.73 -9.53
CA THR A 151 -13.76 15.50 -10.44
C THR A 151 -15.08 15.58 -9.67
N LEU A 152 -15.14 15.09 -8.41
CA LEU A 152 -16.32 15.23 -7.54
C LEU A 152 -16.67 16.69 -7.25
N ALA A 153 -15.66 17.51 -6.93
CA ALA A 153 -15.87 18.93 -6.65
C ALA A 153 -16.49 19.68 -7.84
N LYS A 154 -16.17 19.27 -9.06
CA LYS A 154 -16.74 19.85 -10.29
C LYS A 154 -18.18 19.36 -10.56
N VAL A 155 -18.50 18.11 -10.25
CA VAL A 155 -19.83 17.53 -10.52
C VAL A 155 -20.89 18.02 -9.53
N ASN A 156 -20.52 18.27 -8.27
CA ASN A 156 -21.42 18.81 -7.23
C ASN A 156 -22.04 20.19 -7.56
N TYR A 157 -21.58 20.88 -8.61
CA TYR A 157 -22.16 22.15 -9.05
C TYR A 157 -23.51 22.01 -9.79
N ARG A 158 -24.02 20.79 -10.02
CA ARG A 158 -25.37 20.56 -10.58
C ARG A 158 -26.35 20.16 -9.47
N ILE A 159 -27.39 20.96 -9.30
CA ILE A 159 -28.40 20.77 -8.24
C ILE A 159 -29.33 19.61 -8.63
N HIS A 160 -29.30 18.52 -7.86
CA HIS A 160 -30.23 17.39 -7.98
C HIS A 160 -31.27 17.38 -6.83
N THR A 161 -32.53 17.08 -7.17
CA THR A 161 -33.66 16.85 -6.26
C THR A 161 -33.46 15.59 -5.44
N ASP A 162 -33.91 15.57 -4.18
CA ASP A 162 -33.60 14.48 -3.26
C ASP A 162 -34.22 13.12 -3.65
N ALA A 163 -35.31 13.11 -4.44
CA ALA A 163 -35.94 11.89 -4.95
C ALA A 163 -35.10 11.11 -6.00
N ILE A 164 -34.17 11.77 -6.69
CA ILE A 164 -33.28 11.09 -7.66
C ILE A 164 -32.14 10.37 -6.94
N LYS A 165 -31.73 10.87 -5.77
CA LYS A 165 -30.53 10.45 -5.06
C LYS A 165 -30.56 9.03 -4.52
N ASP A 166 -31.69 8.61 -3.94
CA ASP A 166 -31.78 7.31 -3.28
C ASP A 166 -31.69 6.14 -4.28
N ASN A 167 -31.98 6.40 -5.56
CA ASN A 167 -31.91 5.39 -6.62
C ASN A 167 -30.54 5.36 -7.34
N LEU A 168 -29.60 6.23 -6.97
CA LEU A 168 -28.27 6.30 -7.59
C LEU A 168 -27.24 5.38 -6.93
N ILE A 169 -27.45 4.97 -5.67
CA ILE A 169 -26.52 4.08 -4.94
C ILE A 169 -26.70 2.63 -5.44
N PRO A 170 -25.64 1.97 -5.92
CA PRO A 170 -25.69 0.57 -6.32
C PRO A 170 -26.09 -0.32 -5.14
N LYS A 171 -26.81 -1.40 -5.43
CA LYS A 171 -27.07 -2.45 -4.42
C LYS A 171 -25.87 -3.38 -4.33
N GLU A 172 -25.66 -3.99 -3.17
CA GLU A 172 -24.68 -5.06 -3.02
C GLU A 172 -25.08 -6.26 -3.89
N LEU A 173 -24.11 -6.79 -4.64
CA LEU A 173 -24.34 -7.93 -5.51
C LEU A 173 -24.48 -9.24 -4.72
N THR A 174 -25.33 -10.13 -5.22
CA THR A 174 -25.47 -11.49 -4.69
C THR A 174 -24.27 -12.36 -5.07
N LYS A 175 -24.04 -13.45 -4.32
CA LYS A 175 -22.97 -14.42 -4.63
C LYS A 175 -23.10 -15.01 -6.03
N GLN A 176 -24.32 -15.20 -6.52
CA GLN A 176 -24.59 -15.71 -7.86
C GLN A 176 -24.14 -14.72 -8.93
N GLN A 177 -24.44 -13.42 -8.75
CA GLN A 177 -23.99 -12.37 -9.65
C GLN A 177 -22.46 -12.22 -9.64
N ILE A 178 -21.83 -12.29 -8.46
CA ILE A 178 -20.36 -12.19 -8.33
C ILE A 178 -19.64 -13.33 -9.05
N ASN A 179 -20.19 -14.55 -8.97
CA ASN A 179 -19.57 -15.74 -9.56
C ASN A 179 -19.94 -15.96 -11.03
N PHE A 180 -20.79 -15.11 -11.61
CA PHE A 180 -21.15 -15.19 -13.02
C PHE A 180 -19.98 -14.76 -13.90
N VAL A 181 -19.77 -15.47 -15.01
CA VAL A 181 -18.75 -15.11 -16.00
C VAL A 181 -19.37 -14.19 -17.04
N TYR A 182 -18.98 -12.92 -16.98
CA TYR A 182 -19.47 -11.89 -17.89
C TYR A 182 -18.73 -11.92 -19.22
N ALA A 183 -19.48 -11.71 -20.30
CA ALA A 183 -18.97 -11.78 -21.67
C ALA A 183 -17.98 -10.64 -22.01
N SER A 184 -18.07 -9.51 -21.31
CA SER A 184 -17.21 -8.35 -21.54
C SER A 184 -16.84 -7.65 -20.24
N GLU A 185 -15.68 -6.98 -20.24
CA GLU A 185 -15.28 -6.08 -19.14
C GLU A 185 -16.26 -4.92 -18.96
N ALA A 186 -16.89 -4.46 -20.05
CA ALA A 186 -17.92 -3.44 -20.01
C ALA A 186 -19.19 -3.92 -19.26
N ASP A 187 -19.61 -5.16 -19.46
CA ASP A 187 -20.75 -5.74 -18.74
C ASP A 187 -20.42 -5.93 -17.25
N MET A 188 -19.19 -6.35 -16.92
CA MET A 188 -18.77 -6.45 -15.52
C MET A 188 -18.80 -5.09 -14.82
N LEU A 189 -18.33 -4.02 -15.48
CA LEU A 189 -18.38 -2.66 -14.94
C LEU A 189 -19.82 -2.15 -14.78
N ASN A 190 -20.68 -2.45 -15.76
CA ASN A 190 -22.10 -2.12 -15.67
C ASN A 190 -22.77 -2.86 -14.51
N MET A 191 -22.43 -4.13 -14.29
CA MET A 191 -22.91 -4.89 -13.14
C MET A 191 -22.43 -4.31 -11.82
N ALA A 192 -21.17 -3.88 -11.73
CA ALA A 192 -20.62 -3.30 -10.52
C ALA A 192 -21.36 -2.01 -10.09
N LEU A 193 -21.80 -1.19 -11.06
CA LEU A 193 -22.41 0.11 -10.81
C LEU A 193 -23.94 0.10 -10.89
N PHE A 194 -24.52 -0.50 -11.92
CA PHE A 194 -25.96 -0.49 -12.17
C PHE A 194 -26.66 -1.77 -11.71
N GLY A 195 -25.90 -2.82 -11.37
CA GLY A 195 -26.45 -4.12 -11.00
C GLY A 195 -27.06 -4.90 -12.17
N LYS A 196 -26.83 -4.48 -13.42
CA LYS A 196 -27.37 -5.07 -14.64
C LYS A 196 -26.37 -5.01 -15.78
N THR A 197 -26.43 -6.00 -16.67
CA THR A 197 -25.69 -6.06 -17.93
C THR A 197 -26.32 -5.14 -18.98
N ALA A 198 -25.58 -4.86 -20.07
CA ALA A 198 -26.13 -4.05 -21.16
C ALA A 198 -27.32 -4.72 -21.85
N LYS A 199 -27.41 -6.06 -21.80
CA LYS A 199 -28.54 -6.82 -22.34
C LYS A 199 -29.78 -6.70 -21.45
N GLU A 200 -29.63 -6.99 -20.15
CA GLU A 200 -30.74 -6.89 -19.18
C GLU A 200 -31.36 -5.49 -19.18
N TRP A 201 -30.53 -4.44 -19.27
CA TRP A 201 -31.04 -3.07 -19.35
C TRP A 201 -31.84 -2.79 -20.62
N ARG A 202 -31.40 -3.32 -21.78
CA ARG A 202 -32.13 -3.20 -23.05
C ARG A 202 -33.46 -3.94 -23.02
N ASP A 203 -33.48 -5.13 -22.43
CA ASP A 203 -34.69 -5.95 -22.30
C ASP A 203 -35.74 -5.25 -21.41
N GLU A 204 -35.31 -4.53 -20.37
CA GLU A 204 -36.19 -3.73 -19.51
C GLU A 204 -36.61 -2.38 -20.12
N ASN A 205 -35.82 -1.86 -21.07
CA ASN A 205 -36.06 -0.55 -21.68
C ASN A 205 -36.16 -0.65 -23.23
N PRO A 206 -37.14 -1.41 -23.76
CA PRO A 206 -37.22 -1.71 -25.19
C PRO A 206 -37.46 -0.50 -26.09
N ILE A 207 -37.92 0.62 -25.53
CA ILE A 207 -38.23 1.87 -26.25
C ILE A 207 -37.05 2.87 -26.20
N ALA A 208 -36.12 2.69 -25.26
CA ALA A 208 -34.99 3.60 -25.09
C ALA A 208 -33.98 3.47 -26.24
N LYS A 209 -33.46 4.59 -26.73
CA LYS A 209 -32.44 4.63 -27.78
C LYS A 209 -31.07 4.84 -27.14
N GLY A 210 -30.14 3.91 -27.31
CA GLY A 210 -28.78 4.00 -26.78
C GLY A 210 -28.45 2.90 -25.78
N ASN A 211 -27.52 3.17 -24.88
CA ASN A 211 -27.03 2.24 -23.85
C ASN A 211 -27.28 2.81 -22.44
N ILE A 212 -27.19 1.96 -21.41
CA ILE A 212 -27.39 2.33 -20.00
C ILE A 212 -26.59 3.57 -19.57
N ARG A 213 -25.40 3.75 -20.15
CA ARG A 213 -24.50 4.88 -19.87
C ARG A 213 -25.07 6.22 -20.34
N ASP A 214 -25.83 6.24 -21.44
CA ASP A 214 -26.44 7.47 -21.99
C ASP A 214 -27.55 8.02 -21.07
N TYR A 215 -28.10 7.14 -20.23
CA TYR A 215 -29.16 7.46 -19.27
C TYR A 215 -28.65 7.54 -17.83
N ALA A 216 -27.33 7.40 -17.62
CA ALA A 216 -26.73 7.46 -16.30
C ALA A 216 -26.57 8.91 -15.81
N ALA A 217 -26.67 9.11 -14.50
CA ALA A 217 -26.34 10.38 -13.88
C ALA A 217 -24.85 10.70 -14.03
N ILE A 218 -24.48 11.98 -13.96
CA ILE A 218 -23.07 12.39 -14.13
C ILE A 218 -22.20 11.77 -13.03
N GLU A 219 -22.74 11.64 -11.82
CA GLU A 219 -22.12 10.96 -10.69
C GLU A 219 -21.80 9.50 -11.03
N GLN A 220 -22.75 8.79 -11.63
CA GLN A 220 -22.58 7.40 -12.05
C GLN A 220 -21.53 7.31 -13.17
N LEU A 221 -21.51 8.24 -14.12
CA LEU A 221 -20.49 8.29 -15.17
C LEU A 221 -19.08 8.55 -14.61
N VAL A 222 -18.95 9.41 -13.60
CA VAL A 222 -17.67 9.64 -12.91
C VAL A 222 -17.21 8.38 -12.18
N VAL A 223 -18.11 7.74 -11.43
CA VAL A 223 -17.79 6.48 -10.75
C VAL A 223 -17.40 5.42 -11.78
N LEU A 224 -18.14 5.30 -12.89
CA LEU A 224 -17.86 4.34 -13.95
C LEU A 224 -16.46 4.53 -14.57
N SER A 225 -16.07 5.77 -14.88
CA SER A 225 -14.73 6.08 -15.41
C SER A 225 -13.62 5.74 -14.41
N ASN A 226 -13.88 5.92 -13.11
CA ASN A 226 -12.94 5.51 -12.07
C ASN A 226 -12.86 3.97 -11.94
N LEU A 227 -14.00 3.28 -12.02
CA LEU A 227 -14.04 1.81 -12.02
C LEU A 227 -13.28 1.23 -13.22
N GLU A 228 -13.36 1.85 -14.40
CA GLU A 228 -12.56 1.46 -15.59
C GLU A 228 -11.05 1.53 -15.30
N SER A 229 -10.60 2.62 -14.67
CA SER A 229 -9.18 2.82 -14.30
C SER A 229 -8.71 1.81 -13.26
N ILE A 230 -9.49 1.62 -12.19
CA ILE A 230 -9.21 0.65 -11.12
C ILE A 230 -9.18 -0.77 -11.70
N ASN A 231 -10.14 -1.10 -12.56
CA ASN A 231 -10.23 -2.42 -13.16
C ASN A 231 -8.97 -2.76 -13.98
N SER A 232 -8.42 -1.80 -14.73
CA SER A 232 -7.15 -1.98 -15.44
C SER A 232 -6.01 -2.40 -14.49
N VAL A 233 -5.89 -1.74 -13.34
CA VAL A 233 -4.90 -2.10 -12.31
C VAL A 233 -5.16 -3.50 -11.76
N LEU A 234 -6.41 -3.85 -11.47
CA LEU A 234 -6.76 -5.18 -10.95
C LEU A 234 -6.49 -6.30 -11.96
N ILE A 235 -6.66 -6.03 -13.26
CA ILE A 235 -6.28 -6.95 -14.35
C ILE A 235 -4.76 -7.18 -14.33
N HIS A 236 -3.95 -6.12 -14.22
CA HIS A 236 -2.49 -6.24 -14.12
C HIS A 236 -2.03 -7.01 -12.88
N GLN A 237 -2.81 -6.99 -11.81
CA GLN A 237 -2.57 -7.77 -10.59
C GLN A 237 -2.93 -9.26 -10.73
N GLY A 238 -3.48 -9.68 -11.88
CA GLY A 238 -3.83 -11.07 -12.14
C GLY A 238 -5.05 -11.57 -11.38
N LEU A 239 -5.90 -10.66 -10.86
CA LEU A 239 -7.09 -11.02 -10.10
C LEU A 239 -8.18 -11.62 -10.99
N ALA A 240 -8.87 -12.63 -10.46
CA ALA A 240 -9.98 -13.28 -11.16
C ALA A 240 -11.18 -12.31 -11.32
N GLN A 241 -11.97 -12.49 -12.37
CA GLN A 241 -13.09 -11.57 -12.70
C GLN A 241 -14.09 -11.41 -11.54
N SER A 242 -14.40 -12.49 -10.82
CA SER A 242 -15.32 -12.48 -9.67
C SER A 242 -14.78 -11.65 -8.50
N GLU A 243 -13.49 -11.78 -8.21
CA GLU A 243 -12.81 -10.99 -7.16
C GLU A 243 -12.79 -9.51 -7.52
N ARG A 244 -12.49 -9.20 -8.80
CA ARG A 244 -12.53 -7.82 -9.32
C ARG A 244 -13.92 -7.23 -9.20
N LEU A 245 -14.96 -7.94 -9.65
CA LEU A 245 -16.35 -7.47 -9.59
C LEU A 245 -16.79 -7.17 -8.15
N MET A 246 -16.45 -8.04 -7.19
CA MET A 246 -16.77 -7.81 -5.78
C MET A 246 -16.11 -6.52 -5.24
N GLN A 247 -14.83 -6.29 -5.57
CA GLN A 247 -14.13 -5.08 -5.15
C GLN A 247 -14.71 -3.84 -5.83
N LEU A 248 -14.96 -3.91 -7.14
CA LEU A 248 -15.51 -2.81 -7.93
C LEU A 248 -16.90 -2.40 -7.43
N ASN A 249 -17.78 -3.35 -7.08
CA ASN A 249 -19.10 -3.03 -6.53
C ASN A 249 -19.02 -2.35 -5.15
N LYS A 250 -18.14 -2.83 -4.25
CA LYS A 250 -17.91 -2.17 -2.95
C LYS A 250 -17.41 -0.74 -3.11
N ILE A 251 -16.49 -0.54 -4.05
CA ILE A 251 -15.94 0.78 -4.38
C ILE A 251 -17.04 1.68 -4.95
N ALA A 252 -17.84 1.17 -5.89
CA ALA A 252 -18.96 1.91 -6.49
C ALA A 252 -19.97 2.38 -5.43
N ILE A 253 -20.36 1.50 -4.49
CA ILE A 253 -21.26 1.84 -3.38
C ILE A 253 -20.68 2.93 -2.51
N THR A 254 -19.41 2.81 -2.14
CA THR A 254 -18.72 3.78 -1.28
C THR A 254 -18.63 5.14 -1.95
N GLN A 255 -18.25 5.15 -3.23
CA GLN A 255 -18.11 6.37 -4.03
C GLN A 255 -19.45 7.06 -4.27
N MET A 256 -20.51 6.31 -4.60
CA MET A 256 -21.85 6.87 -4.79
C MET A 256 -22.43 7.43 -3.49
N LYS A 257 -22.24 6.75 -2.35
CA LYS A 257 -22.61 7.29 -1.03
C LYS A 257 -21.89 8.61 -0.75
N SER A 258 -20.58 8.66 -0.97
CA SER A 258 -19.79 9.88 -0.77
C SER A 258 -20.28 11.04 -1.64
N LEU A 259 -20.58 10.77 -2.91
CA LEU A 259 -21.11 11.75 -3.86
C LEU A 259 -22.47 12.31 -3.43
N ILE A 260 -23.38 11.44 -3.00
CA ILE A 260 -24.76 11.81 -2.67
C ILE A 260 -24.86 12.49 -1.29
N SER A 261 -24.02 12.07 -0.33
CA SER A 261 -24.00 12.62 1.04
C SER A 261 -23.27 13.96 1.15
N ASN A 262 -22.51 14.41 0.14
CA ASN A 262 -21.71 15.63 0.19
C ASN A 262 -22.50 16.97 0.13
N LYS A 263 -23.81 16.95 0.42
CA LYS A 263 -24.63 18.17 0.59
C LYS A 263 -24.35 18.95 1.90
N ASN A 264 -23.41 18.52 2.75
CA ASN A 264 -23.10 19.19 4.01
C ASN A 264 -21.84 20.07 4.03
N ILE A 265 -21.15 20.28 2.89
CA ILE A 265 -20.22 21.43 2.79
C ILE A 265 -21.05 22.70 2.53
N LYS A 266 -21.90 23.04 3.51
CA LYS A 266 -22.41 24.39 3.70
C LYS A 266 -21.21 25.30 3.95
N ARG A 267 -21.04 26.28 3.06
CA ARG A 267 -20.33 27.55 3.31
C ARG A 267 -18.95 27.40 3.97
N LEU A 268 -17.91 27.26 3.16
CA LEU A 268 -16.69 28.01 3.44
C LEU A 268 -16.82 29.34 2.69
N LYS A 269 -17.02 30.40 3.46
CA LYS A 269 -16.81 31.78 3.01
C LYS A 269 -15.35 31.98 2.64
#